data_AF-A0A849SPH8-F1
#
_entry.id   AF-A0A849SPH8-F1
#
_cell.length_a   1.000
_cell.length_b   1.000
_cell.length_c   1.000
_cell.angle_alpha   90.00
_cell.angle_beta   90.00
_cell.angle_gamma   90.00
#
_symmetry.space_group_name_H-M   'P 1'
#
loop_
_entity.id
_entity.type
_entity.pdbx_description
1 polymer ?
#
loop_
_entity_poly.entity_id
_entity_poly.type
_entity_poly.pdbx_seq_one_letter_code
_entity_poly.pdbx_strand_id
1 'polypeptide(L)'
;MTINKELRNNIITAVVMAALTASGFLGKDYFDEKNRQKQYIGELHKQLYDKSAVELERINLAYSELQSQLGKGYALTTYELKPSYTNLQESLESYQKYTRELERFGNSGQVQVAKNLSDWIVGLYAEFNLQYKMAEQVQRRAHELLLIENPKSGMFKFVNEALDSELEELVQNENRIYYEVTWYKKPVINGLEQYLNYQFRSAIGLDATQDMVQAINDLPELSKRKPESEYQKKKLSFMFAEGRAFQAPTLEFKGDDNFFKQKNEVLKGQTKIKFLALVLENDKELQVVLKKRKSSGHANG
;
A
#
# COMPACT_ATOMS: atom_id res chain seq x y z
N MET A 1 -30.81 -11.26 83.19
CA MET A 1 -29.83 -12.16 82.56
C MET A 1 -28.66 -11.30 82.07
N THR A 2 -27.61 -11.19 82.87
CA THR A 2 -26.43 -10.37 82.56
C THR A 2 -25.50 -11.20 81.66
N ILE A 3 -25.39 -10.83 80.39
CA ILE A 3 -24.43 -11.44 79.47
C ILE A 3 -23.03 -11.23 80.05
N ASN A 4 -22.33 -12.33 80.35
CA ASN A 4 -20.98 -12.32 80.92
C ASN A 4 -20.03 -11.48 80.03
N LYS A 5 -19.24 -10.58 80.63
CA LYS A 5 -18.33 -9.66 79.91
C LYS A 5 -17.36 -10.41 78.99
N GLU A 6 -16.94 -11.61 79.39
CA GLU A 6 -16.08 -12.50 78.60
C GLU A 6 -16.76 -13.00 77.32
N LEU A 7 -18.03 -13.41 77.43
CA LEU A 7 -18.82 -13.86 76.29
C LEU A 7 -19.05 -12.71 75.29
N ARG A 8 -19.28 -11.50 75.79
CA ARG A 8 -19.43 -10.30 74.97
C ARG A 8 -18.13 -9.95 74.22
N ASN A 9 -16.98 -10.05 74.88
CA ASN A 9 -15.68 -9.82 74.24
C ASN A 9 -15.36 -10.88 73.17
N ASN A 10 -15.64 -12.15 73.45
CA ASN A 10 -15.39 -13.22 72.47
C ASN A 10 -16.28 -13.10 71.23
N ILE A 11 -17.54 -12.69 71.40
CA ILE A 11 -18.45 -12.42 70.27
C ILE A 11 -17.95 -11.22 69.45
N ILE A 12 -17.55 -10.12 70.10
CA ILE A 12 -17.03 -8.94 69.39
C ILE A 12 -15.76 -9.28 68.61
N THR A 13 -14.80 -9.99 69.23
CA THR A 13 -13.56 -10.40 68.55
C THR A 13 -13.85 -11.36 67.39
N ALA A 14 -14.78 -12.31 67.55
CA ALA A 14 -15.18 -13.21 66.47
C ALA A 14 -15.83 -12.45 65.30
N VAL A 15 -16.68 -11.45 65.58
CA VAL A 15 -17.30 -10.60 64.55
C VAL A 15 -16.27 -9.73 63.84
N VAL A 16 -15.31 -9.15 64.57
CA VAL A 16 -14.22 -8.34 63.98
C VAL A 16 -13.28 -9.22 63.14
N MET A 17 -12.90 -10.40 63.63
CA MET A 17 -12.08 -11.34 62.85
C MET A 17 -12.83 -11.87 61.62
N ALA A 18 -14.12 -12.17 61.73
CA ALA A 18 -14.96 -12.58 60.60
C ALA A 18 -15.13 -11.45 59.58
N ALA A 19 -15.30 -10.20 60.03
CA ALA A 19 -15.37 -9.03 59.15
C ALA A 19 -14.03 -8.77 58.45
N LEU A 20 -12.90 -8.89 59.15
CA LEU A 20 -11.56 -8.74 58.56
C LEU A 20 -11.22 -9.88 57.58
N THR A 21 -11.57 -11.13 57.89
CA THR A 21 -11.38 -12.25 56.97
C THR A 21 -12.31 -12.20 55.77
N ALA A 22 -13.58 -11.79 55.93
CA ALA A 22 -14.51 -11.56 54.82
C ALA A 22 -14.06 -10.39 53.92
N SER A 23 -13.54 -9.31 54.51
CA SER A 23 -12.95 -8.18 53.77
C SER A 23 -11.66 -8.58 53.04
N GLY A 24 -10.84 -9.45 53.65
CA GLY A 24 -9.64 -10.01 53.04
C GLY A 24 -9.93 -10.98 51.88
N PHE A 25 -11.01 -11.78 51.97
CA PHE A 25 -11.46 -12.65 50.89
C PHE A 25 -12.08 -11.86 49.73
N LEU A 26 -12.99 -10.92 50.01
CA LEU A 26 -13.56 -10.03 48.97
C LEU A 26 -12.50 -9.15 48.33
N GLY A 27 -11.52 -8.68 49.10
CA GLY A 27 -10.36 -7.97 48.59
C GLY A 27 -9.50 -8.85 47.69
N LYS A 28 -9.23 -10.10 48.08
CA LYS A 28 -8.46 -11.06 47.27
C LYS A 28 -9.20 -11.42 45.99
N ASP A 29 -10.48 -11.75 46.04
CA ASP A 29 -11.28 -12.09 44.86
C ASP A 29 -11.39 -10.90 43.90
N TYR A 30 -11.59 -9.68 44.41
CA TYR A 30 -11.58 -8.46 43.60
C TYR A 30 -10.20 -8.16 42.99
N PHE A 31 -9.11 -8.36 43.74
CA PHE A 31 -7.75 -8.21 43.22
C PHE A 31 -7.41 -9.29 42.19
N ASP A 32 -7.85 -10.54 42.41
CA ASP A 32 -7.64 -11.66 41.49
C ASP A 32 -8.47 -11.48 40.21
N GLU A 33 -9.71 -10.99 40.29
CA GLU A 33 -10.54 -10.64 39.15
C GLU A 33 -9.97 -9.45 38.36
N LYS A 34 -9.51 -8.40 39.06
CA LYS A 34 -8.83 -7.26 38.44
C LYS A 34 -7.50 -7.66 37.80
N ASN A 35 -6.76 -8.59 38.40
CA ASN A 35 -5.52 -9.14 37.83
C ASN A 35 -5.81 -10.00 36.60
N ARG A 36 -6.84 -10.86 36.63
CA ARG A 36 -7.29 -11.63 35.46
C ARG A 36 -7.75 -10.73 34.32
N GLN A 37 -8.50 -9.68 34.62
CA GLN A 37 -8.95 -8.71 33.62
C GLN A 37 -7.77 -7.96 33.00
N LYS A 38 -6.78 -7.55 33.81
CA LYS A 38 -5.54 -6.94 33.32
C LYS A 38 -4.73 -7.90 32.44
N GLN A 39 -4.62 -9.17 32.84
CA GLN A 39 -3.94 -10.19 32.05
C GLN A 39 -4.65 -10.41 30.71
N TYR A 40 -5.98 -10.54 30.71
CA TYR A 40 -6.80 -10.68 29.51
C TYR A 40 -6.67 -9.48 28.56
N ILE A 41 -6.73 -8.25 29.07
CA ILE A 41 -6.52 -7.03 28.26
C ILE A 41 -5.09 -6.97 27.71
N GLY A 42 -4.09 -7.36 28.52
CA GLY A 42 -2.70 -7.43 28.08
C GLY A 42 -2.48 -8.45 26.96
N GLU A 43 -3.09 -9.65 27.06
CA GLU A 43 -3.06 -10.67 26.02
C GLU A 43 -3.75 -10.21 24.74
N LEU A 44 -4.91 -9.54 24.86
CA LEU A 44 -5.64 -8.98 23.72
C LEU A 44 -4.81 -7.90 23.01
N HIS A 45 -4.19 -6.97 23.76
CA HIS A 45 -3.30 -5.96 23.18
C HIS A 45 -2.08 -6.59 22.50
N LYS A 46 -1.51 -7.65 23.07
CA LYS A 46 -0.42 -8.40 22.45
C LYS A 46 -0.87 -9.06 21.14
N GLN A 47 -2.03 -9.71 21.12
CA GLN A 47 -2.58 -10.32 19.90
C GLN A 47 -2.84 -9.28 18.81
N LEU A 48 -3.40 -8.11 19.17
CA LEU A 48 -3.61 -7.00 18.24
C LEU A 48 -2.28 -6.42 17.71
N TYR A 49 -1.24 -6.39 18.54
CA TYR A 49 0.10 -5.96 18.15
C TYR A 49 0.76 -6.97 17.20
N ASP A 50 0.77 -8.25 17.55
CA ASP A 50 1.33 -9.31 16.71
C ASP A 50 0.61 -9.37 15.36
N LYS A 51 -0.71 -9.22 15.36
CA LYS A 51 -1.52 -9.11 14.14
C LYS A 51 -1.17 -7.87 13.33
N SER A 52 -0.99 -6.71 13.97
CA SER A 52 -0.55 -5.48 13.30
C SER A 52 0.75 -5.71 12.54
N ALA A 53 1.73 -6.35 13.17
CA ALA A 53 3.03 -6.62 12.55
C ALA A 53 2.87 -7.48 11.28
N VAL A 54 2.07 -8.54 11.35
CA VAL A 54 1.79 -9.43 10.20
C VAL A 54 1.10 -8.68 9.06
N GLU A 55 0.07 -7.88 9.35
CA GLU A 55 -0.67 -7.16 8.30
C GLU A 55 0.18 -6.06 7.64
N LEU A 56 1.00 -5.35 8.43
CA LEU A 56 1.92 -4.34 7.90
C LEU A 56 3.06 -4.96 7.09
N GLU A 57 3.59 -6.11 7.51
CA GLU A 57 4.58 -6.86 6.73
C GLU A 57 4.01 -7.27 5.36
N ARG A 58 2.76 -7.76 5.32
CA ARG A 58 2.09 -8.09 4.05
C ARG A 58 1.96 -6.88 3.13
N ILE A 59 1.49 -5.75 3.65
CA ILE A 59 1.41 -4.49 2.88
C ILE A 59 2.80 -4.11 2.35
N ASN A 60 3.83 -4.20 3.18
CA ASN A 60 5.18 -3.82 2.83
C ASN A 60 5.80 -4.73 1.76
N LEU A 61 5.56 -6.04 1.83
CA LEU A 61 5.99 -6.99 0.81
C LEU A 61 5.27 -6.76 -0.52
N ALA A 62 3.94 -6.65 -0.50
CA ALA A 62 3.14 -6.41 -1.71
C ALA A 62 3.51 -5.09 -2.39
N TYR A 63 3.72 -4.04 -1.59
CA TYR A 63 4.24 -2.77 -2.07
C TYR A 63 5.64 -2.90 -2.68
N SER A 64 6.58 -3.55 -1.97
CA SER A 64 7.97 -3.67 -2.42
C SER A 64 8.06 -4.45 -3.73
N GLU A 65 7.18 -5.43 -3.94
CA GLU A 65 7.05 -6.17 -5.18
C GLU A 65 6.65 -5.26 -6.35
N LEU A 66 5.57 -4.48 -6.22
CA LEU A 66 5.13 -3.51 -7.23
C LEU A 66 6.22 -2.46 -7.51
N GLN A 67 6.86 -1.94 -6.46
CA GLN A 67 7.93 -0.96 -6.59
C GLN A 67 9.15 -1.55 -7.31
N SER A 68 9.48 -2.81 -7.03
CA SER A 68 10.56 -3.55 -7.70
C SER A 68 10.25 -3.75 -9.18
N GLN A 69 8.99 -4.05 -9.54
CA GLN A 69 8.56 -4.12 -10.95
C GLN A 69 8.71 -2.77 -11.65
N LEU A 70 8.28 -1.67 -11.03
CA LEU A 70 8.52 -0.32 -11.54
C LEU A 70 10.01 0.03 -11.60
N GLY A 71 10.84 -0.52 -10.73
CA GLY A 71 12.30 -0.31 -10.75
C GLY A 71 13.04 -1.11 -11.84
N LYS A 72 12.48 -2.23 -12.30
CA LYS A 72 13.11 -3.14 -13.26
C LYS A 72 12.56 -2.99 -14.68
N GLY A 73 11.29 -2.65 -14.81
CA GLY A 73 10.57 -2.59 -16.06
C GLY A 73 9.97 -1.22 -16.33
N TYR A 74 9.39 -1.07 -17.50
CA TYR A 74 8.76 0.15 -17.97
C TYR A 74 7.56 -0.19 -18.82
N ALA A 75 6.61 0.75 -18.87
CA ALA A 75 5.35 0.60 -19.59
C ALA A 75 4.74 -0.79 -19.30
N LEU A 76 4.62 -1.11 -18.03
CA LEU A 76 4.19 -2.41 -17.53
C LEU A 76 2.75 -2.64 -17.99
N THR A 77 2.54 -3.76 -18.67
CA THR A 77 1.21 -4.19 -19.07
C THR A 77 0.43 -4.74 -17.88
N THR A 78 -0.88 -4.87 -18.02
CA THR A 78 -1.69 -5.52 -16.97
C THR A 78 -1.32 -6.99 -16.79
N TYR A 79 -0.82 -7.66 -17.83
CA TYR A 79 -0.33 -9.04 -17.73
C TYR A 79 0.87 -9.16 -16.79
N GLU A 80 1.73 -8.14 -16.77
CA GLU A 80 2.90 -8.05 -15.89
C GLU A 80 2.51 -7.59 -14.47
N LEU A 81 1.56 -6.64 -14.36
CA LEU A 81 1.15 -6.04 -13.08
C LEU A 81 0.16 -6.87 -12.28
N LYS A 82 -0.65 -7.72 -12.93
CA LYS A 82 -1.80 -8.36 -12.28
C LYS A 82 -1.46 -9.14 -11.00
N PRO A 83 -0.42 -9.99 -10.95
CA PRO A 83 -0.14 -10.77 -9.74
C PRO A 83 0.17 -9.89 -8.51
N SER A 84 1.07 -8.92 -8.69
CA SER A 84 1.51 -8.01 -7.63
C SER A 84 0.43 -6.99 -7.24
N TYR A 85 -0.36 -6.54 -8.22
CA TYR A 85 -1.52 -5.67 -8.00
C TYR A 85 -2.61 -6.37 -7.16
N THR A 86 -2.95 -7.62 -7.51
CA THR A 86 -3.91 -8.42 -6.73
C THR A 86 -3.40 -8.64 -5.30
N ASN A 87 -2.11 -8.94 -5.12
CA ASN A 87 -1.51 -9.11 -3.80
C ASN A 87 -1.63 -7.83 -2.94
N LEU A 88 -1.42 -6.65 -3.53
CA LEU A 88 -1.61 -5.37 -2.84
C LEU A 88 -3.09 -5.17 -2.45
N GLN A 89 -4.03 -5.49 -3.34
CA GLN A 89 -5.46 -5.37 -3.05
C GLN A 89 -5.85 -6.27 -1.87
N GLU A 90 -5.46 -7.54 -1.88
CA GLU A 90 -5.76 -8.50 -0.82
C GLU A 90 -5.14 -8.08 0.52
N SER A 91 -3.91 -7.56 0.49
CA SER A 91 -3.23 -7.04 1.68
C SER A 91 -3.95 -5.82 2.26
N LEU A 92 -4.43 -4.91 1.42
CA LEU A 92 -5.25 -3.76 1.85
C LEU A 92 -6.55 -4.20 2.51
N GLU A 93 -7.27 -5.14 1.89
CA GLU A 93 -8.52 -5.69 2.45
C GLU A 93 -8.28 -6.35 3.81
N SER A 94 -7.15 -7.06 3.96
CA SER A 94 -6.74 -7.67 5.23
C SER A 94 -6.44 -6.61 6.30
N TYR A 95 -5.69 -5.56 5.96
CA TYR A 95 -5.40 -4.45 6.87
C TYR A 95 -6.67 -3.68 7.29
N GLN A 96 -7.64 -3.50 6.39
CA GLN A 96 -8.94 -2.91 6.72
C GLN A 96 -9.77 -3.80 7.66
N LYS A 97 -9.68 -5.12 7.53
CA LYS A 97 -10.29 -6.06 8.51
C LYS A 97 -9.63 -5.90 9.88
N TYR A 98 -8.29 -5.83 9.92
CA TYR A 98 -7.55 -5.57 11.15
C TYR A 98 -7.95 -4.24 11.80
N THR A 99 -8.06 -3.15 11.03
CA THR A 99 -8.45 -1.83 11.56
C THR A 99 -9.83 -1.89 12.21
N ARG A 100 -10.80 -2.61 11.62
CA ARG A 100 -12.14 -2.82 12.21
C ARG A 100 -12.12 -3.65 13.49
N GLU A 101 -11.18 -4.58 13.62
CA GLU A 101 -10.99 -5.35 14.86
C GLU A 101 -10.34 -4.47 15.94
N LEU A 102 -9.36 -3.66 15.56
CA LEU A 102 -8.73 -2.69 16.44
C LEU A 102 -9.75 -1.66 16.95
N GLU A 103 -10.72 -1.23 16.15
CA GLU A 103 -11.82 -0.36 16.60
C GLU A 103 -12.67 -0.98 17.73
N ARG A 104 -12.77 -2.32 17.80
CA ARG A 104 -13.58 -3.01 18.80
C ARG A 104 -12.84 -3.23 20.12
N PHE A 105 -11.53 -3.44 20.02
CA PHE A 105 -10.74 -4.02 21.11
C PHE A 105 -9.52 -3.18 21.50
N GLY A 106 -9.06 -2.29 20.63
CA GLY A 106 -7.93 -1.39 20.86
C GLY A 106 -8.32 -0.11 21.59
N ASN A 107 -7.31 0.64 22.01
CA ASN A 107 -7.50 1.96 22.60
C ASN A 107 -7.65 3.05 21.51
N SER A 108 -8.13 4.22 21.91
CA SER A 108 -8.39 5.34 20.98
C SER A 108 -7.14 5.82 20.23
N GLY A 109 -5.96 5.80 20.88
CA GLY A 109 -4.69 6.16 20.25
C GLY A 109 -4.29 5.19 19.14
N GLN A 110 -4.37 3.89 19.42
CA GLN A 110 -4.10 2.82 18.45
C GLN A 110 -5.03 2.92 17.25
N VAL A 111 -6.35 3.07 17.49
CA VAL A 111 -7.35 3.20 16.43
C VAL A 111 -7.10 4.43 15.56
N GLN A 112 -6.81 5.58 16.18
CA GLN A 112 -6.58 6.82 15.44
C GLN A 112 -5.35 6.73 14.53
N VAL A 113 -4.25 6.15 15.03
CA VAL A 113 -3.03 5.99 14.23
C VAL A 113 -3.23 4.97 13.12
N ALA A 114 -3.87 3.84 13.40
CA ALA A 114 -4.15 2.80 12.40
C ALA A 114 -5.06 3.31 11.28
N LYS A 115 -6.07 4.14 11.58
CA LYS A 115 -6.91 4.79 10.56
C LYS A 115 -6.12 5.72 9.67
N ASN A 116 -5.29 6.59 10.27
CA ASN A 116 -4.43 7.49 9.50
C ASN A 116 -3.49 6.69 8.59
N LEU A 117 -2.85 5.63 9.11
CA LEU A 117 -2.04 4.72 8.32
C LEU A 117 -2.85 4.06 7.18
N SER A 118 -4.08 3.63 7.46
CA SER A 118 -4.98 3.09 6.44
C SER A 118 -5.26 4.08 5.31
N ASP A 119 -5.48 5.36 5.62
CA ASP A 119 -5.71 6.41 4.62
C ASP A 119 -4.50 6.56 3.68
N TRP A 120 -3.28 6.51 4.23
CA TRP A 120 -2.05 6.55 3.43
C TRP A 120 -1.87 5.30 2.55
N ILE A 121 -2.17 4.11 3.09
CA ILE A 121 -2.11 2.85 2.32
C ILE A 121 -3.16 2.85 1.21
N VAL A 122 -4.38 3.33 1.46
CA VAL A 122 -5.43 3.50 0.44
C VAL A 122 -4.97 4.50 -0.63
N GLY A 123 -4.35 5.60 -0.21
CA GLY A 123 -3.77 6.59 -1.13
C GLY A 123 -2.64 6.02 -1.98
N LEU A 124 -1.86 5.06 -1.48
CA LEU A 124 -0.87 4.31 -2.25
C LEU A 124 -1.53 3.37 -3.25
N TYR A 125 -2.51 2.59 -2.81
CA TYR A 125 -3.28 1.69 -3.68
C TYR A 125 -3.96 2.44 -4.84
N ALA A 126 -4.51 3.63 -4.57
CA ALA A 126 -5.15 4.45 -5.60
C ALA A 126 -4.20 4.82 -6.76
N GLU A 127 -2.92 5.06 -6.47
CA GLU A 127 -1.91 5.33 -7.51
C GLU A 127 -1.67 4.10 -8.39
N PHE A 128 -1.47 2.94 -7.77
CA PHE A 128 -1.25 1.69 -8.51
C PHE A 128 -2.49 1.27 -9.31
N ASN A 129 -3.69 1.52 -8.79
CA ASN A 129 -4.94 1.30 -9.51
C ASN A 129 -5.06 2.22 -10.73
N LEU A 130 -4.69 3.50 -10.60
CA LEU A 130 -4.64 4.41 -11.74
C LEU A 130 -3.66 3.89 -12.81
N GLN A 131 -2.46 3.48 -12.40
CA GLN A 131 -1.47 2.89 -13.30
C GLN A 131 -2.00 1.65 -14.02
N TYR A 132 -2.64 0.75 -13.28
CA TYR A 132 -3.24 -0.47 -13.85
C TYR A 132 -4.29 -0.14 -14.91
N LYS A 133 -5.18 0.83 -14.63
CA LYS A 133 -6.21 1.27 -15.59
C LYS A 133 -5.64 1.97 -16.82
N MET A 134 -4.55 2.72 -16.67
CA MET A 134 -3.84 3.30 -17.81
C MET A 134 -3.23 2.20 -18.68
N ALA A 135 -2.64 1.16 -18.09
CA ALA A 135 -2.14 0.02 -18.85
C ALA A 135 -3.27 -0.73 -19.58
N GLU A 136 -4.44 -0.91 -18.94
CA GLU A 136 -5.64 -1.46 -19.61
C GLU A 136 -6.07 -0.61 -20.80
N GLN A 137 -6.07 0.71 -20.67
CA GLN A 137 -6.43 1.61 -21.76
C GLN A 137 -5.51 1.45 -22.96
N VAL A 138 -4.19 1.45 -22.74
CA VAL A 138 -3.20 1.23 -23.80
C VAL A 138 -3.40 -0.14 -24.46
N GLN A 139 -3.67 -1.20 -23.69
CA GLN A 139 -3.95 -2.52 -24.25
C GLN A 139 -5.22 -2.54 -25.11
N ARG A 140 -6.30 -1.88 -24.67
CA ARG A 140 -7.52 -1.73 -25.49
C ARG A 140 -7.21 -1.01 -26.80
N ARG A 141 -6.39 0.05 -26.76
CA ARG A 141 -6.00 0.78 -27.97
C ARG A 141 -5.11 -0.05 -28.90
N ALA A 142 -4.19 -0.83 -28.35
CA ALA A 142 -3.38 -1.77 -29.11
C ALA A 142 -4.26 -2.85 -29.78
N HIS A 143 -5.26 -3.37 -29.06
CA HIS A 143 -6.26 -4.30 -29.62
C HIS A 143 -7.05 -3.67 -30.78
N GLU A 144 -7.55 -2.44 -30.60
CA GLU A 144 -8.24 -1.70 -31.67
C GLU A 144 -7.36 -1.51 -32.91
N LEU A 145 -6.09 -1.14 -32.72
CA LEU A 145 -5.15 -0.96 -33.82
C LEU A 145 -4.95 -2.25 -34.63
N LEU A 146 -4.82 -3.39 -33.94
CA LEU A 146 -4.67 -4.72 -34.57
C LEU A 146 -5.91 -5.13 -35.37
N LEU A 147 -7.09 -4.61 -35.03
CA LEU A 147 -8.32 -4.89 -35.75
C LEU A 147 -8.52 -4.05 -37.02
N ILE A 148 -7.69 -3.04 -37.30
CA ILE A 148 -7.83 -2.22 -38.49
C ILE A 148 -7.14 -2.89 -39.70
N GLU A 149 -7.90 -3.15 -40.76
CA GLU A 149 -7.42 -3.91 -41.93
C GLU A 149 -6.55 -3.11 -42.89
N ASN A 150 -6.79 -1.80 -43.00
CA ASN A 150 -6.08 -0.92 -43.93
C ASN A 150 -5.12 0.02 -43.17
N PRO A 151 -3.80 -0.24 -43.20
CA PRO A 151 -2.79 0.62 -42.55
C PRO A 151 -2.70 2.03 -43.12
N LYS A 152 -3.24 2.27 -44.33
CA LYS A 152 -3.28 3.59 -44.96
C LYS A 152 -4.56 4.37 -44.65
N SER A 153 -5.50 3.79 -43.91
CA SER A 153 -6.76 4.46 -43.57
C SER A 153 -6.56 5.59 -42.56
N GLY A 154 -7.41 6.61 -42.61
CA GLY A 154 -7.43 7.67 -41.60
C GLY A 154 -7.70 7.14 -40.18
N MET A 155 -8.50 6.08 -40.07
CA MET A 155 -8.77 5.40 -38.79
C MET A 155 -7.51 4.76 -38.22
N PHE A 156 -6.71 4.06 -39.05
CA PHE A 156 -5.43 3.50 -38.61
C PHE A 156 -4.51 4.60 -38.06
N LYS A 157 -4.35 5.69 -38.82
CA LYS A 157 -3.52 6.83 -38.40
C LYS A 157 -3.98 7.41 -37.06
N PHE A 158 -5.28 7.67 -36.91
CA PHE A 158 -5.87 8.21 -35.68
C PHE A 158 -5.63 7.29 -34.47
N VAL A 159 -5.93 5.99 -34.58
CA VAL A 159 -5.75 5.03 -33.49
C VAL A 159 -4.26 4.84 -33.17
N ASN A 160 -3.39 4.85 -34.17
CA ASN A 160 -1.95 4.72 -34.02
C ASN A 160 -1.34 5.92 -33.26
N GLU A 161 -1.78 7.14 -33.57
CA GLU A 161 -1.39 8.38 -32.87
C GLU A 161 -1.93 8.41 -31.43
N ALA A 162 -3.17 7.98 -31.22
CA ALA A 162 -3.75 7.85 -29.88
C ALA A 162 -2.96 6.85 -29.02
N LEU A 163 -2.57 5.69 -29.58
CA LEU A 163 -1.73 4.71 -28.90
C LEU A 163 -0.39 5.32 -28.48
N ASP A 164 0.23 6.12 -29.34
CA ASP A 164 1.50 6.79 -29.04
C ASP A 164 1.36 7.79 -27.89
N SER A 165 0.23 8.51 -27.80
CA SER A 165 -0.07 9.44 -26.72
C SER A 165 -0.36 8.72 -25.40
N GLU A 166 -1.21 7.70 -25.42
CA GLU A 166 -1.57 6.93 -24.22
C GLU A 166 -0.37 6.17 -23.64
N LEU A 167 0.55 5.68 -24.49
CA LEU A 167 1.83 5.11 -24.05
C LEU A 167 2.71 6.14 -23.34
N GLU A 168 2.75 7.37 -23.84
CA GLU A 168 3.53 8.44 -23.21
C GLU A 168 2.98 8.81 -21.84
N GLU A 169 1.65 8.95 -21.73
CA GLU A 169 0.97 9.19 -20.46
C GLU A 169 1.20 8.05 -19.46
N LEU A 170 1.15 6.78 -19.92
CA LEU A 170 1.43 5.61 -19.09
C LEU A 170 2.83 5.70 -18.46
N VAL A 171 3.85 5.96 -19.27
CA VAL A 171 5.24 6.03 -18.80
C VAL A 171 5.46 7.23 -17.88
N GLN A 172 4.85 8.38 -18.20
CA GLN A 172 4.89 9.55 -17.31
C GLN A 172 4.28 9.23 -15.94
N ASN A 173 3.16 8.51 -15.91
CA ASN A 173 2.52 8.13 -14.67
C ASN A 173 3.35 7.12 -13.86
N GLU A 174 3.98 6.13 -14.51
CA GLU A 174 4.91 5.22 -13.81
C GLU A 174 6.07 5.96 -13.16
N ASN A 175 6.63 6.95 -13.87
CA ASN A 175 7.72 7.77 -13.37
C ASN A 175 7.24 8.57 -12.15
N ARG A 176 6.07 9.22 -12.24
CA ARG A 176 5.46 9.94 -11.12
C ARG A 176 5.30 9.03 -9.91
N ILE A 177 4.66 7.87 -10.09
CA ILE A 177 4.40 6.91 -9.01
C ILE A 177 5.72 6.45 -8.38
N TYR A 178 6.71 6.08 -9.20
CA TYR A 178 8.00 5.63 -8.71
C TYR A 178 8.62 6.62 -7.72
N TYR A 179 8.61 7.93 -8.03
CA TYR A 179 9.19 8.93 -7.14
C TYR A 179 8.25 9.34 -6.00
N GLU A 180 6.99 9.64 -6.28
CA GLU A 180 6.02 10.08 -5.27
C GLU A 180 5.87 9.03 -4.17
N VAL A 181 5.79 7.76 -4.57
CA VAL A 181 5.65 6.68 -3.62
C VAL A 181 6.94 6.45 -2.84
N THR A 182 8.10 6.37 -3.50
CA THR A 182 9.37 6.06 -2.82
C THR A 182 9.81 7.17 -1.87
N TRP A 183 9.71 8.43 -2.30
CA TRP A 183 10.32 9.55 -1.58
C TRP A 183 9.39 10.27 -0.63
N TYR A 184 8.07 10.15 -0.84
CA TYR A 184 7.08 10.86 -0.04
C TYR A 184 6.17 9.91 0.72
N LYS A 185 5.41 9.04 0.03
CA LYS A 185 4.40 8.21 0.70
C LYS A 185 5.02 7.14 1.61
N LYS A 186 6.06 6.44 1.15
CA LYS A 186 6.68 5.35 1.91
C LYS A 186 7.32 5.81 3.23
N PRO A 187 8.08 6.92 3.28
CA PRO A 187 8.57 7.45 4.56
C PRO A 187 7.45 7.80 5.55
N VAL A 188 6.35 8.40 5.10
CA VAL A 188 5.20 8.71 5.97
C VAL A 188 4.54 7.43 6.50
N ILE A 189 4.33 6.43 5.63
CA ILE A 189 3.82 5.12 6.02
C ILE A 189 4.72 4.49 7.09
N ASN A 190 6.04 4.44 6.88
CA ASN A 190 6.98 3.91 7.86
C ASN A 190 6.93 4.66 9.20
N GLY A 191 6.82 5.99 9.17
CA GLY A 191 6.68 6.78 10.39
C GLY A 191 5.38 6.47 11.15
N LEU A 192 4.27 6.29 10.43
CA LEU A 192 2.98 5.92 11.01
C LEU A 192 2.96 4.48 11.55
N GLU A 193 3.66 3.56 10.89
CA GLU A 193 3.89 2.20 11.42
C GLU A 193 4.63 2.26 12.77
N GLN A 194 5.71 3.04 12.86
CA GLN A 194 6.41 3.22 14.13
C GLN A 194 5.55 3.92 15.18
N TYR A 195 4.70 4.86 14.77
CA TYR A 195 3.78 5.50 15.69
C TYR A 195 2.74 4.50 16.23
N LEU A 196 2.24 3.59 15.40
CA LEU A 196 1.33 2.54 15.82
C LEU A 196 2.01 1.58 16.81
N ASN A 197 3.27 1.19 16.52
CA ASN A 197 4.08 0.37 17.43
C ASN A 197 4.27 1.05 18.79
N TYR A 198 4.54 2.36 18.80
CA TYR A 198 4.62 3.15 20.03
C TYR A 198 3.31 3.10 20.83
N GLN A 199 2.15 3.23 20.19
CA GLN A 199 0.84 3.16 20.86
C GLN A 199 0.60 1.79 21.51
N PHE A 200 1.05 0.70 20.87
CA PHE A 200 0.98 -0.63 21.47
C PHE A 200 1.94 -0.80 22.66
N ARG A 201 3.19 -0.37 22.53
CA ARG A 201 4.20 -0.45 23.61
C ARG A 201 3.78 0.34 24.83
N SER A 202 3.34 1.59 24.63
CA SER A 202 2.88 2.45 25.72
C SER A 202 1.68 1.83 26.46
N ALA A 203 0.75 1.19 25.74
CA ALA A 203 -0.41 0.54 26.34
C ALA A 203 -0.06 -0.64 27.28
N ILE A 204 1.12 -1.24 27.13
CA ILE A 204 1.62 -2.32 27.99
C ILE A 204 2.76 -1.86 28.92
N GLY A 205 3.01 -0.55 29.01
CA GLY A 205 4.01 0.04 29.90
C GLY A 205 5.46 -0.18 29.46
N LEU A 206 5.70 -0.45 28.17
CA LEU A 206 7.05 -0.52 27.61
C LEU A 206 7.48 0.86 27.08
N ASP A 207 8.73 1.21 27.34
CA ASP A 207 9.33 2.44 26.84
C ASP A 207 9.44 2.43 25.32
N ALA A 208 9.35 3.64 24.74
CA ALA A 208 9.62 3.87 23.34
C ALA A 208 11.09 3.66 23.03
N THR A 209 11.39 3.06 21.89
CA THR A 209 12.75 2.97 21.38
C THR A 209 13.15 4.30 20.71
N GLN A 210 14.45 4.58 20.60
CA GLN A 210 14.94 5.85 20.05
C GLN A 210 14.52 6.06 18.59
N ASP A 211 14.51 5.00 17.80
CA ASP A 211 14.05 4.98 16.40
C ASP A 211 12.56 5.32 16.28
N MET A 212 11.70 4.83 17.19
CA MET A 212 10.28 5.20 17.21
C MET A 212 10.10 6.68 17.51
N VAL A 213 10.79 7.19 18.53
CA VAL A 213 10.72 8.61 18.91
C VAL A 213 11.17 9.50 17.75
N GLN A 214 12.26 9.15 17.09
CA GLN A 214 12.75 9.88 15.93
C GLN A 214 11.73 9.86 14.77
N ALA A 215 11.24 8.68 14.40
CA ALA A 215 10.27 8.54 13.31
C ALA A 215 8.98 9.35 13.58
N ILE A 216 8.49 9.36 14.82
CA ILE A 216 7.31 10.14 15.23
C ILE A 216 7.57 11.64 15.17
N ASN A 217 8.75 12.09 15.59
CA ASN A 217 9.12 13.51 15.55
C ASN A 217 9.31 14.03 14.12
N ASP A 218 9.71 13.16 13.20
CA ASP A 218 9.90 13.50 11.78
C ASP A 218 8.57 13.49 11.00
N LEU A 219 7.53 12.80 11.48
CA LEU A 219 6.23 12.66 10.80
C LEU A 219 5.59 14.00 10.38
N PRO A 220 5.55 15.06 11.22
CA PRO A 220 4.98 16.34 10.83
C PRO A 220 5.73 16.98 9.66
N GLU A 221 7.06 16.81 9.59
CA GLU A 221 7.85 17.31 8.46
C GLU A 221 7.58 16.45 7.22
N LEU A 222 7.66 15.14 7.35
CA LEU A 222 7.41 14.19 6.25
C LEU A 222 6.01 14.36 5.65
N SER A 223 4.98 14.55 6.49
CA SER A 223 3.60 14.73 6.05
C SER A 223 3.35 16.10 5.40
N LYS A 224 4.16 17.11 5.74
CA LYS A 224 4.12 18.44 5.12
C LYS A 224 4.91 18.51 3.82
N ARG A 225 5.80 17.54 3.55
CA ARG A 225 6.43 17.39 2.24
C ARG A 225 5.32 17.07 1.23
N LYS A 226 4.75 18.12 0.67
CA LYS A 226 3.94 17.96 -0.51
C LYS A 226 4.87 17.51 -1.63
N PRO A 227 4.41 16.66 -2.56
CA PRO A 227 4.93 16.68 -3.92
C PRO A 227 4.52 18.03 -4.55
N GLU A 228 4.97 19.15 -3.97
CA GLU A 228 4.71 20.49 -4.45
C GLU A 228 5.53 20.66 -5.73
N SER A 229 4.94 20.29 -6.87
CA SER A 229 5.23 20.93 -8.15
C SER A 229 6.67 20.91 -8.71
N GLU A 230 7.65 20.17 -8.16
CA GLU A 230 8.91 19.95 -8.89
C GLU A 230 8.69 19.13 -10.18
N TYR A 231 7.55 18.43 -10.28
CA TYR A 231 7.11 17.72 -11.47
C TYR A 231 6.22 18.57 -12.40
N GLN A 232 5.91 19.83 -12.05
CA GLN A 232 5.11 20.67 -12.94
C GLN A 232 5.94 21.05 -14.18
N LYS A 233 5.54 20.49 -15.33
CA LYS A 233 5.92 20.91 -16.69
C LYS A 233 7.36 20.67 -17.14
N LYS A 234 8.21 19.94 -16.41
CA LYS A 234 9.25 19.21 -17.14
C LYS A 234 8.52 18.10 -17.88
N LYS A 235 8.43 18.21 -19.22
CA LYS A 235 8.20 17.06 -20.09
C LYS A 235 9.32 16.08 -19.75
N LEU A 236 9.14 15.24 -18.75
CA LEU A 236 10.01 14.11 -18.53
C LEU A 236 9.76 13.25 -19.74
N SER A 237 10.63 13.42 -20.75
CA SER A 237 10.68 12.61 -21.94
C SER A 237 10.55 11.14 -21.54
N PHE A 238 10.00 10.30 -22.41
CA PHE A 238 9.82 8.86 -22.22
C PHE A 238 11.07 8.17 -21.62
N MET A 239 11.23 8.15 -20.29
CA MET A 239 12.46 7.74 -19.61
C MET A 239 12.18 6.51 -18.74
N PHE A 240 13.05 5.51 -18.89
CA PHE A 240 12.90 4.14 -18.43
C PHE A 240 13.33 3.99 -16.97
N ALA A 241 12.96 2.88 -16.32
CA ALA A 241 13.32 2.60 -14.93
C ALA A 241 14.81 2.69 -14.63
N GLU A 242 15.68 2.20 -15.53
CA GLU A 242 17.14 2.34 -15.42
C GLU A 242 17.63 3.81 -15.48
N GLY A 243 16.84 4.70 -16.08
CA GLY A 243 17.09 6.13 -16.16
C GLY A 243 16.51 6.94 -14.99
N ARG A 244 15.55 6.38 -14.22
CA ARG A 244 14.89 7.07 -13.10
C ARG A 244 15.89 7.47 -12.00
N ALA A 245 16.91 6.64 -11.75
CA ALA A 245 17.97 6.99 -10.80
C ALA A 245 18.76 8.26 -11.19
N PHE A 246 18.84 8.58 -12.48
CA PHE A 246 19.60 9.71 -13.02
C PHE A 246 18.75 10.97 -13.27
N GLN A 247 17.45 10.92 -13.01
CA GLN A 247 16.53 12.05 -13.09
C GLN A 247 15.70 12.19 -11.81
N ALA A 248 16.38 12.01 -10.67
CA ALA A 248 15.94 12.61 -9.43
C ALA A 248 15.39 14.03 -9.73
N PRO A 249 14.19 14.41 -9.28
CA PRO A 249 13.61 15.75 -9.44
C PRO A 249 14.59 16.91 -9.18
N THR A 250 15.51 16.67 -8.24
CA THR A 250 16.59 17.57 -7.82
C THR A 250 17.83 17.55 -8.73
N LEU A 251 17.92 16.65 -9.71
CA LEU A 251 19.02 16.52 -10.65
C LEU A 251 18.76 17.38 -11.90
N GLU A 252 19.51 18.46 -12.04
CA GLU A 252 19.62 19.18 -13.31
C GLU A 252 20.70 18.53 -14.19
N PHE A 253 20.28 17.86 -15.26
CA PHE A 253 21.21 17.40 -16.29
C PHE A 253 21.71 18.59 -17.12
N LYS A 254 23.02 18.86 -17.06
CA LYS A 254 23.68 20.00 -17.75
C LYS A 254 24.40 19.61 -19.05
N GLY A 255 24.15 18.41 -19.59
CA GLY A 255 24.77 17.90 -20.82
C GLY A 255 23.85 17.91 -22.05
N ASP A 256 24.37 17.44 -23.20
CA ASP A 256 23.59 17.24 -24.43
C ASP A 256 22.51 16.16 -24.25
N ASP A 257 21.26 16.50 -24.58
CA ASP A 257 20.09 15.63 -24.43
C ASP A 257 19.79 14.77 -25.67
N ASN A 258 20.56 14.92 -26.76
CA ASN A 258 20.34 14.21 -28.02
C ASN A 258 20.40 12.68 -27.87
N PHE A 259 21.33 12.16 -27.07
CA PHE A 259 21.42 10.73 -26.79
C PHE A 259 20.13 10.19 -26.15
N PHE A 260 19.58 10.92 -25.18
CA PHE A 260 18.32 10.54 -24.52
C PHE A 260 17.14 10.62 -25.47
N LYS A 261 17.06 11.64 -26.33
CA LYS A 261 16.02 11.75 -27.36
C LYS A 261 16.02 10.55 -28.31
N GLN A 262 17.18 10.18 -28.85
CA GLN A 262 17.30 9.04 -29.76
C GLN A 262 16.95 7.71 -29.07
N LYS A 263 17.44 7.51 -27.84
CA LYS A 263 17.09 6.34 -27.04
C LYS A 263 15.58 6.24 -26.80
N ASN A 264 14.93 7.37 -26.49
CA ASN A 264 13.49 7.41 -26.21
C ASN A 264 12.64 7.09 -27.43
N GLU A 265 13.00 7.57 -28.62
CA GLU A 265 12.29 7.24 -29.87
C GLU A 265 12.36 5.75 -30.20
N VAL A 266 13.55 5.15 -30.11
CA VAL A 266 13.72 3.70 -30.34
C VAL A 266 12.87 2.90 -29.36
N LEU A 267 12.92 3.27 -28.09
CA LEU A 267 12.22 2.52 -27.07
C LEU A 267 10.69 2.74 -27.09
N LYS A 268 10.20 3.92 -27.49
CA LYS A 268 8.77 4.14 -27.74
C LYS A 268 8.24 3.15 -28.78
N GLY A 269 8.99 2.94 -29.86
CA GLY A 269 8.69 1.91 -30.87
C GLY A 269 8.67 0.49 -30.28
N GLN A 270 9.68 0.14 -29.47
CA GLN A 270 9.74 -1.18 -28.81
C GLN A 270 8.58 -1.39 -27.83
N THR A 271 8.23 -0.39 -27.02
CA THR A 271 7.09 -0.46 -26.10
C THR A 271 5.80 -0.69 -26.86
N LYS A 272 5.57 0.04 -27.95
CA LYS A 272 4.39 -0.14 -28.79
C LYS A 272 4.29 -1.57 -29.31
N ILE A 273 5.38 -2.11 -29.83
CA ILE A 273 5.46 -3.50 -30.28
C ILE A 273 5.21 -4.47 -29.12
N LYS A 274 5.75 -4.22 -27.92
CA LYS A 274 5.51 -5.03 -26.72
C LYS A 274 4.01 -5.13 -26.41
N PHE A 275 3.29 -3.99 -26.38
CA PHE A 275 1.85 -4.00 -26.12
C PHE A 275 1.07 -4.74 -27.21
N LEU A 276 1.38 -4.51 -28.47
CA LEU A 276 0.73 -5.21 -29.59
C LEU A 276 0.96 -6.72 -29.51
N ALA A 277 2.20 -7.15 -29.25
CA ALA A 277 2.56 -8.56 -29.11
C ALA A 277 1.84 -9.22 -27.93
N LEU A 278 1.89 -8.60 -26.75
CA LEU A 278 1.25 -9.16 -25.55
C LEU A 278 -0.28 -9.20 -25.66
N VAL A 279 -0.90 -8.20 -26.29
CA VAL A 279 -2.35 -8.25 -26.60
C VAL A 279 -2.64 -9.40 -27.54
N LEU A 280 -1.88 -9.56 -28.63
CA LEU A 280 -2.06 -10.65 -29.56
C LEU A 280 -1.87 -12.03 -28.90
N GLU A 281 -0.89 -12.18 -28.02
CA GLU A 281 -0.60 -13.44 -27.32
C GLU A 281 -1.69 -13.84 -26.33
N ASN A 282 -2.29 -12.87 -25.64
CA ASN A 282 -3.24 -13.13 -24.55
C ASN A 282 -4.72 -13.04 -24.97
N ASP A 283 -5.03 -12.43 -26.12
CA ASP A 283 -6.40 -12.33 -26.65
C ASP A 283 -6.69 -13.42 -27.70
N LYS A 284 -7.36 -14.49 -27.24
CA LYS A 284 -7.74 -15.63 -28.09
C LYS A 284 -8.74 -15.25 -29.19
N GLU A 285 -9.66 -14.33 -28.91
CA GLU A 285 -10.66 -13.92 -29.88
C GLU A 285 -10.01 -13.13 -31.02
N LEU A 286 -9.12 -12.20 -30.67
CA LEU A 286 -8.32 -11.45 -31.62
C LEU A 286 -7.49 -12.39 -32.52
N GLN A 287 -6.83 -13.40 -31.94
CA GLN A 287 -6.09 -14.40 -32.74
C GLN A 287 -6.97 -15.12 -33.76
N VAL A 288 -8.20 -15.48 -33.39
CA VAL A 288 -9.16 -16.13 -34.29
C VAL A 288 -9.57 -15.18 -35.42
N VAL A 289 -9.88 -13.93 -35.10
CA VAL A 289 -10.25 -12.89 -36.09
C VAL A 289 -9.12 -12.69 -37.09
N LEU A 290 -7.88 -12.54 -36.62
CA LEU A 290 -6.71 -12.32 -37.47
C LEU A 290 -6.37 -13.53 -38.34
N LYS A 291 -6.52 -14.76 -37.81
CA LYS A 291 -6.36 -16.00 -38.60
C LYS A 291 -7.38 -16.08 -39.73
N LYS A 292 -8.67 -15.77 -39.45
CA LYS A 292 -9.73 -15.73 -40.47
C LYS A 292 -9.44 -14.71 -41.57
N ARG A 293 -8.94 -13.53 -41.20
CA ARG A 293 -8.54 -12.50 -42.18
C ARG A 293 -7.42 -12.98 -43.09
N LYS A 294 -6.38 -13.60 -42.52
CA LYS A 294 -5.26 -14.14 -43.30
C LYS A 294 -5.71 -15.20 -44.32
N SER A 295 -6.60 -16.10 -43.94
CA SER A 295 -7.16 -17.10 -44.86
C SER A 295 -8.08 -16.49 -45.93
N SER A 296 -8.83 -15.44 -45.60
CA SER A 296 -9.74 -14.76 -46.54
C SER A 296 -8.99 -13.93 -47.59
N GLY A 297 -7.87 -13.31 -47.20
CA GLY A 297 -7.01 -12.57 -48.12
C GLY A 297 -6.22 -13.45 -49.09
N HIS A 298 -6.03 -14.74 -48.79
CA HIS A 298 -5.42 -15.73 -49.71
C HIS A 298 -6.43 -16.38 -50.65
N ALA A 299 -7.73 -16.23 -50.42
CA ALA A 299 -8.77 -16.78 -51.29
C ALA A 299 -9.17 -15.85 -52.45
N ASN A 300 -8.77 -14.57 -52.39
CA ASN A 300 -9.08 -13.54 -53.38
C ASN A 300 -7.82 -12.93 -54.05
N GLY A 301 -6.67 -13.62 -53.97
CA GLY A 301 -5.40 -13.23 -54.58
C GLY A 301 -5.04 -14.12 -55.76
#